data_AF-A0A433TBJ4-F1
#
_entry.id   AF-A0A433TBJ4-F1
#
_cell.length_a   1.000
_cell.length_b   1.000
_cell.length_c   1.000
_cell.angle_alpha   90.00
_cell.angle_beta   90.00
_cell.angle_gamma   90.00
#
_symmetry.space_group_name_H-M   'P 1'
#
loop_
_entity.id
_entity.type
_entity.pdbx_description
1 polymer ?
#
loop_
_entity_poly.entity_id
_entity_poly.type
_entity_poly.pdbx_seq_one_letter_code
_entity_poly.pdbx_strand_id
1 'polypeptide(L)'
;MAELLKDTRLVNKKWLDTPDLPEADREEDGTVSADVALAGKVVCLFFSAAWCTPCLHFVPALKEIYAELTRRGEALEIVFVSFDKTEEEMMEYYRNQHGDWLALKFEDPLKSTLTEKYSISVIPKLIVIQPSGDVITSKGRKDVQDKGLVCMRAWQAGMVVKGDKHEADVTSTENQPHSQSSEEAKLAAVS
;
A
#
# COMPACT_ATOMS: atom_id res chain seq x y z
N MET A 1 -10.09 2.04 4.45
CA MET A 1 -9.46 0.76 4.90
C MET A 1 -10.04 0.30 6.24
N ALA A 2 -10.26 1.23 7.17
CA ALA A 2 -10.85 0.96 8.48
C ALA A 2 -12.10 0.05 8.47
N GLU A 3 -13.05 0.26 7.55
CA GLU A 3 -14.23 -0.62 7.44
C GLU A 3 -13.91 -2.04 6.97
N LEU A 4 -12.92 -2.21 6.08
CA LEU A 4 -12.59 -3.52 5.49
C LEU A 4 -11.87 -4.43 6.49
N LEU A 5 -11.18 -3.83 7.45
CA LEU A 5 -10.39 -4.52 8.47
C LEU A 5 -11.06 -4.46 9.85
N LYS A 6 -12.28 -3.92 9.91
CA LYS A 6 -13.05 -3.84 11.14
C LYS A 6 -13.30 -5.25 11.66
N ASP A 7 -13.10 -5.43 12.96
CA ASP A 7 -13.26 -6.72 13.65
C ASP A 7 -12.33 -7.84 13.17
N THR A 8 -11.34 -7.53 12.32
CA THR A 8 -10.33 -8.49 11.85
C THR A 8 -9.20 -8.62 12.86
N ARG A 9 -8.75 -9.86 13.07
CA ARG A 9 -7.66 -10.21 13.98
C ARG A 9 -6.44 -10.67 13.19
N LEU A 10 -5.29 -10.05 13.44
CA LEU A 10 -4.05 -10.37 12.73
C LEU A 10 -3.08 -11.12 13.62
N VAL A 11 -2.49 -12.19 13.10
CA VAL A 11 -1.44 -12.97 13.77
C VAL A 11 -0.14 -12.18 13.74
N ASN A 12 0.44 -11.95 14.92
CA ASN A 12 1.73 -11.28 15.06
C ASN A 12 2.85 -12.31 15.20
N LYS A 13 3.77 -12.34 14.24
CA LYS A 13 4.87 -13.33 14.23
C LYS A 13 5.73 -13.26 15.49
N LYS A 14 5.94 -12.06 16.06
CA LYS A 14 6.79 -11.90 17.26
C LYS A 14 6.35 -12.77 18.43
N TRP A 15 5.07 -13.15 18.49
CA TRP A 15 4.54 -13.98 19.54
C TRP A 15 4.59 -15.48 19.23
N LEU A 16 4.82 -15.86 17.97
CA LEU A 16 5.07 -17.25 17.59
C LEU A 16 6.46 -17.71 18.05
N ASP A 17 7.43 -16.80 18.08
CA ASP A 17 8.82 -17.10 18.39
C ASP A 17 9.12 -17.00 19.90
N THR A 18 8.22 -16.40 20.69
CA THR A 18 8.39 -16.21 22.14
C THR A 18 7.11 -16.60 22.90
N PRO A 19 6.88 -17.91 23.14
CA PRO A 19 5.70 -18.37 23.87
C PRO A 19 5.63 -17.87 25.32
N ASP A 20 6.75 -17.42 25.90
CA ASP A 20 6.92 -17.09 27.32
C ASP A 20 7.01 -15.57 27.64
N LEU A 21 6.69 -14.66 26.71
CA LEU A 21 6.70 -13.21 26.99
C LEU A 21 5.47 -12.75 27.80
N PRO A 22 5.59 -11.69 28.64
CA PRO A 22 4.52 -11.22 29.51
C PRO A 22 3.26 -10.77 28.73
N GLU A 23 2.09 -11.24 29.17
CA GLU A 23 0.75 -11.09 28.56
C GLU A 23 0.24 -9.66 28.35
N ALA A 24 0.94 -8.63 28.82
CA ALA A 24 0.40 -7.28 28.94
C ALA A 24 -0.06 -6.64 27.61
N ASP A 25 0.50 -7.09 26.48
CA ASP A 25 0.14 -6.63 25.12
C ASP A 25 -0.46 -7.74 24.22
N ARG A 26 -0.56 -8.98 24.73
CA ARG A 26 -1.05 -10.15 23.98
C ARG A 26 -2.52 -10.36 24.30
N GLU A 27 -3.39 -10.23 23.30
CA GLU A 27 -4.75 -10.76 23.44
C GLU A 27 -4.74 -12.30 23.34
N GLU A 28 -5.73 -12.97 23.96
CA GLU A 28 -5.76 -14.39 24.37
C GLU A 28 -5.26 -15.43 23.34
N ASP A 29 -5.22 -15.12 22.04
CA ASP A 29 -4.87 -16.03 20.94
C ASP A 29 -3.58 -15.67 20.18
N GLY A 30 -2.80 -14.68 20.63
CA GLY A 30 -1.63 -14.22 19.87
C GLY A 30 -2.00 -13.43 18.61
N THR A 31 -3.11 -12.69 18.68
CA THR A 31 -3.51 -11.75 17.63
C THR A 31 -3.63 -10.31 18.10
N VAL A 32 -3.60 -9.38 17.16
CA VAL A 32 -3.83 -7.94 17.36
C VAL A 32 -5.03 -7.50 16.56
N SER A 33 -5.73 -6.48 17.06
CA SER A 33 -6.82 -5.85 16.31
C SER A 33 -6.27 -5.13 15.09
N ALA A 34 -6.81 -5.42 13.91
CA ALA A 34 -6.30 -4.86 12.66
C ALA A 34 -6.47 -3.33 12.58
N ASP A 35 -7.57 -2.80 13.11
CA ASP A 35 -7.83 -1.36 13.17
C ASP A 35 -6.79 -0.62 14.01
N VAL A 36 -6.37 -1.20 15.13
CA VAL A 36 -5.31 -0.64 15.99
C VAL A 36 -3.95 -0.80 15.34
N ALA A 37 -3.61 -2.01 14.89
CA ALA A 37 -2.28 -2.32 14.38
C ALA A 37 -1.94 -1.60 13.06
N LEU A 38 -2.96 -1.23 12.28
CA LEU A 38 -2.81 -0.61 10.95
C LEU A 38 -3.25 0.85 10.90
N ALA A 39 -3.74 1.41 12.01
CA ALA A 39 -4.17 2.81 12.08
C ALA A 39 -3.06 3.77 11.58
N GLY A 40 -3.41 4.61 10.60
CA GLY A 40 -2.52 5.63 10.07
C GLY A 40 -1.32 5.12 9.25
N LYS A 41 -1.18 3.80 9.05
CA LYS A 41 -0.06 3.21 8.30
C LYS A 41 -0.40 2.98 6.83
N VAL A 42 0.61 3.05 5.97
CA VAL A 42 0.55 2.42 4.65
C VAL A 42 0.49 0.91 4.83
N VAL A 43 -0.50 0.25 4.23
CA VAL A 43 -0.69 -1.20 4.36
C VAL A 43 -0.27 -1.88 3.06
N CYS A 44 0.63 -2.85 3.17
CA CYS A 44 1.08 -3.70 2.08
C CYS A 44 0.47 -5.10 2.23
N LEU A 45 -0.57 -5.40 1.45
CA LEU A 45 -1.15 -6.74 1.39
C LEU A 45 -0.26 -7.64 0.54
N PHE A 46 0.37 -8.62 1.18
CA PHE A 46 1.29 -9.54 0.54
C PHE A 46 0.64 -10.91 0.35
N PHE A 47 0.25 -11.21 -0.88
CA PHE A 47 -0.34 -12.49 -1.26
C PHE A 47 0.76 -13.45 -1.68
N SER A 48 0.88 -14.57 -0.96
CA SER A 48 2.01 -15.49 -1.08
C SER A 48 1.65 -16.92 -0.65
N ALA A 49 2.51 -17.89 -0.93
CA ALA A 49 2.40 -19.27 -0.46
C ALA A 49 3.77 -19.97 -0.41
N ALA A 50 3.90 -20.99 0.44
CA ALA A 50 5.10 -21.81 0.64
C ALA A 50 5.49 -22.58 -0.63
N TRP A 51 4.48 -23.11 -1.33
CA TRP A 51 4.66 -23.90 -2.55
C TRP A 51 5.02 -23.05 -3.79
N CYS A 52 5.03 -21.72 -3.66
CA CYS A 52 5.29 -20.78 -4.75
C CYS A 52 6.78 -20.39 -4.80
N THR A 53 7.56 -20.99 -5.69
CA THR A 53 9.00 -20.66 -5.84
C THR A 53 9.29 -19.17 -6.08
N PRO A 54 8.55 -18.46 -6.96
CA PRO A 54 8.77 -17.02 -7.13
C PRO A 54 8.50 -16.21 -5.85
N CYS A 55 7.63 -16.71 -4.97
CA CYS A 55 7.34 -16.12 -3.67
C CYS A 55 8.54 -16.27 -2.73
N LEU A 56 9.13 -17.47 -2.65
CA LEU A 56 10.33 -17.74 -1.86
C LEU A 56 11.50 -16.83 -2.26
N HIS A 57 11.67 -16.53 -3.55
CA HIS A 57 12.71 -15.59 -4.01
C HIS A 57 12.41 -14.12 -3.68
N PHE A 58 11.14 -13.75 -3.49
CA PHE A 58 10.75 -12.38 -3.23
C PHE A 58 10.82 -12.01 -1.74
N VAL A 59 10.51 -12.96 -0.86
CA VAL A 59 10.49 -12.74 0.59
C VAL A 59 11.79 -12.15 1.16
N PRO A 60 13.01 -12.62 0.80
CA PRO A 60 14.25 -12.06 1.33
C PRO A 60 14.41 -10.55 1.07
N ALA A 61 14.11 -10.10 -0.15
CA ALA A 61 14.19 -8.68 -0.52
C ALA A 61 13.13 -7.86 0.24
N LEU A 62 11.93 -8.41 0.42
CA LEU A 62 10.87 -7.76 1.18
C LEU A 62 11.23 -7.63 2.68
N LYS A 63 11.86 -8.67 3.26
CA LYS A 63 12.35 -8.67 4.64
C LYS A 63 13.39 -7.60 4.91
N GLU A 64 14.39 -7.50 4.04
CA GLU A 64 15.45 -6.50 4.18
C GLU A 64 14.88 -5.08 4.19
N ILE A 65 13.98 -4.78 3.26
CA ILE A 65 13.33 -3.47 3.18
C ILE A 65 12.45 -3.21 4.40
N TYR A 66 11.64 -4.20 4.81
CA TYR A 66 10.76 -4.05 5.96
C TYR A 66 11.52 -3.83 7.28
N ALA A 67 12.61 -4.57 7.49
CA ALA A 67 13.47 -4.41 8.67
C ALA A 67 14.07 -3.00 8.70
N GLU A 68 14.50 -2.47 7.55
CA GLU A 68 15.04 -1.12 7.45
C GLU A 68 14.00 -0.04 7.76
N LEU A 69 12.77 -0.20 7.27
CA LEU A 69 11.67 0.73 7.56
C LEU A 69 11.27 0.70 9.03
N THR A 70 11.18 -0.50 9.62
CA THR A 70 10.90 -0.69 11.05
C THR A 70 11.95 0.02 11.90
N ARG A 71 13.24 -0.13 11.56
CA ARG A 71 14.36 0.52 12.25
C ARG A 71 14.30 2.05 12.18
N ARG A 72 13.71 2.60 11.13
CA ARG A 72 13.52 4.05 10.92
C ARG A 72 12.24 4.59 11.56
N GLY A 73 11.37 3.73 12.09
CA GLY A 73 10.07 4.12 12.66
C GLY A 73 9.07 4.57 11.59
N GLU A 74 9.20 4.07 10.37
CA GLU A 74 8.33 4.43 9.25
C GLU A 74 6.92 3.83 9.41
N ALA A 75 5.88 4.62 9.12
CA ALA A 75 4.48 4.22 9.28
C ALA A 75 3.99 3.32 8.13
N LEU A 76 4.53 2.10 8.06
CA LEU A 76 4.16 1.08 7.08
C LEU A 76 4.04 -0.28 7.76
N GLU A 77 3.07 -1.08 7.34
CA GLU A 77 2.90 -2.46 7.80
C GLU A 77 2.65 -3.41 6.63
N ILE A 78 3.15 -4.64 6.74
CA ILE A 78 2.86 -5.72 5.79
C ILE A 78 1.84 -6.66 6.44
N VAL A 79 0.83 -7.04 5.67
CA VAL A 79 -0.13 -8.09 6.08
C VAL A 79 -0.03 -9.23 5.07
N PHE A 80 0.48 -10.37 5.54
CA PHE A 80 0.52 -11.61 4.78
C PHE A 80 -0.90 -12.18 4.62
N VAL A 81 -1.26 -12.47 3.37
CA VAL A 81 -2.49 -13.16 2.98
C VAL A 81 -2.11 -14.48 2.30
N SER A 82 -2.29 -15.58 3.01
CA SER A 82 -1.82 -16.90 2.57
C SER A 82 -2.69 -17.52 1.47
N PHE A 83 -2.01 -18.13 0.49
CA PHE A 83 -2.56 -19.02 -0.54
C PHE A 83 -2.12 -20.48 -0.31
N ASP A 84 -1.60 -20.79 0.87
CA ASP A 84 -1.29 -22.16 1.29
C ASP A 84 -2.58 -22.99 1.41
N LYS A 85 -2.45 -24.32 1.37
CA LYS A 85 -3.61 -25.21 1.35
C LYS A 85 -4.04 -25.63 2.74
N THR A 86 -3.15 -25.54 3.72
CA THR A 86 -3.45 -25.84 5.12
C THR A 86 -2.89 -24.75 6.05
N GLU A 87 -3.43 -24.68 7.26
CA GLU A 87 -2.95 -23.76 8.28
C GLU A 87 -1.50 -24.10 8.69
N GLU A 88 -1.16 -25.39 8.74
CA GLU A 88 0.20 -25.83 9.08
C GLU A 88 1.23 -25.35 8.05
N GLU A 89 0.93 -25.51 6.74
CA GLU A 89 1.78 -25.01 5.66
C GLU A 89 1.97 -23.48 5.76
N MET A 90 0.86 -22.75 5.96
CA MET A 90 0.89 -21.30 6.15
C MET A 90 1.78 -20.92 7.34
N MET A 91 1.59 -21.57 8.48
CA MET A 91 2.26 -21.20 9.72
C MET A 91 3.74 -21.60 9.71
N GLU A 92 4.10 -22.72 9.09
CA GLU A 92 5.50 -23.10 8.87
C GLU A 92 6.20 -22.08 7.95
N TYR A 93 5.57 -21.71 6.84
CA TYR A 93 6.10 -20.72 5.91
C TYR A 93 6.26 -19.35 6.57
N TYR A 94 5.24 -18.92 7.31
CA TYR A 94 5.25 -17.64 8.00
C TYR A 94 6.33 -17.57 9.08
N ARG A 95 6.49 -18.61 9.91
CA ARG A 95 7.55 -18.64 10.94
C ARG A 95 8.94 -18.65 10.34
N ASN A 96 9.18 -19.51 9.35
CA ASN A 96 10.53 -19.82 8.89
C ASN A 96 11.04 -18.83 7.83
N GLN A 97 10.15 -18.32 6.97
CA GLN A 97 10.58 -17.56 5.80
C GLN A 97 10.32 -16.06 5.95
N HIS A 98 9.25 -15.63 6.63
CA HIS A 98 8.80 -14.23 6.62
C HIS A 98 9.58 -13.34 7.60
N GLY A 99 9.36 -12.03 7.51
CA GLY A 99 9.80 -11.03 8.49
C GLY A 99 8.77 -10.86 9.61
N ASP A 100 9.09 -10.02 10.59
CA ASP A 100 8.25 -9.75 11.76
C ASP A 100 7.11 -8.76 11.45
N TRP A 101 6.41 -9.01 10.35
CA TRP A 101 5.17 -8.34 9.96
C TRP A 101 3.95 -9.15 10.45
N LEU A 102 2.74 -8.75 10.03
CA LEU A 102 1.48 -9.38 10.44
C LEU A 102 0.97 -10.37 9.39
N ALA A 103 0.06 -11.26 9.80
CA ALA A 103 -0.64 -12.17 8.90
C ALA A 103 -2.14 -12.23 9.20
N LEU A 104 -2.93 -12.45 8.17
CA LEU A 104 -4.34 -12.81 8.31
C LEU A 104 -4.47 -14.26 8.78
N LYS A 105 -5.45 -14.60 9.62
CA LYS A 105 -5.72 -16.01 10.00
C LYS A 105 -6.02 -16.86 8.75
N PHE A 106 -5.67 -18.14 8.80
CA PHE A 106 -5.79 -19.05 7.65
C PHE A 106 -7.22 -19.12 7.07
N GLU A 107 -8.22 -19.23 7.95
CA GLU A 107 -9.64 -19.34 7.61
C GLU A 107 -10.40 -18.00 7.61
N ASP A 108 -9.69 -16.87 7.72
CA ASP A 108 -10.36 -15.57 7.80
C ASP A 108 -11.14 -15.27 6.50
N PRO A 109 -12.44 -14.93 6.58
CA PRO A 109 -13.27 -14.64 5.41
C PRO A 109 -12.77 -13.43 4.60
N LEU A 110 -12.01 -12.52 5.23
CA LEU A 110 -11.41 -11.38 4.57
C LEU A 110 -10.44 -11.81 3.45
N LYS A 111 -9.84 -13.01 3.53
CA LYS A 111 -8.95 -13.54 2.49
C LYS A 111 -9.65 -13.54 1.12
N SER A 112 -10.87 -14.07 1.06
CA SER A 112 -11.65 -14.15 -0.18
C SER A 112 -12.04 -12.76 -0.67
N THR A 113 -12.53 -11.90 0.23
CA THR A 113 -12.88 -10.50 -0.07
C THR A 113 -11.71 -9.72 -0.66
N LEU A 114 -10.50 -9.85 -0.10
CA LEU A 114 -9.30 -9.18 -0.59
C LEU A 114 -8.84 -9.75 -1.94
N THR A 115 -8.91 -11.07 -2.09
CA THR A 115 -8.56 -11.77 -3.34
C THR A 115 -9.42 -11.30 -4.50
N GLU A 116 -10.74 -11.23 -4.30
CA GLU A 116 -11.69 -10.75 -5.29
C GLU A 116 -11.52 -9.25 -5.57
N LYS A 117 -11.51 -8.43 -4.51
CA LYS A 117 -11.41 -6.97 -4.61
C LYS A 117 -10.20 -6.50 -5.42
N TYR A 118 -9.06 -7.17 -5.26
CA TYR A 118 -7.82 -6.82 -5.97
C TYR A 118 -7.54 -7.72 -7.19
N SER A 119 -8.47 -8.61 -7.54
CA SER A 119 -8.37 -9.53 -8.67
C SER A 119 -7.06 -10.32 -8.66
N ILE A 120 -6.75 -10.93 -7.50
CA ILE A 120 -5.51 -11.69 -7.31
C ILE A 120 -5.64 -13.06 -7.98
N SER A 121 -5.02 -13.20 -9.15
CA SER A 121 -4.95 -14.47 -9.90
C SER A 121 -3.56 -15.11 -9.92
N VAL A 122 -2.51 -14.36 -9.55
CA VAL A 122 -1.12 -14.79 -9.58
C VAL A 122 -0.38 -14.26 -8.37
N ILE A 123 0.43 -15.12 -7.75
CA ILE A 123 1.33 -14.81 -6.62
C ILE A 123 2.81 -14.96 -7.04
N PRO A 124 3.77 -14.24 -6.40
CA PRO A 124 3.55 -13.27 -5.32
C PRO A 124 2.94 -11.96 -5.84
N LYS A 125 2.03 -11.39 -5.06
CA LYS A 125 1.45 -10.06 -5.31
C LYS A 125 1.59 -9.19 -4.08
N LEU A 126 1.95 -7.92 -4.30
CA LEU A 126 2.00 -6.90 -3.25
C LEU A 126 1.11 -5.73 -3.66
N ILE A 127 0.01 -5.53 -2.94
CA ILE A 127 -0.90 -4.41 -3.12
C ILE A 127 -0.63 -3.40 -2.01
N VAL A 128 -0.38 -2.15 -2.38
CA VAL A 128 -0.04 -1.09 -1.43
C VAL A 128 -1.20 -0.13 -1.34
N ILE A 129 -1.62 0.15 -0.11
CA ILE A 129 -2.84 0.87 0.19
C ILE A 129 -2.53 1.96 1.19
N GLN A 130 -3.07 3.15 0.96
CA GLN A 130 -2.98 4.26 1.92
C GLN A 130 -4.00 4.09 3.06
N PRO A 131 -3.83 4.79 4.21
CA PRO A 131 -4.75 4.70 5.33
C PRO A 131 -6.23 4.97 4.98
N SER A 132 -6.50 5.86 4.02
CA SER A 132 -7.87 6.12 3.53
C SER A 132 -8.52 4.86 2.95
N GLY A 133 -7.73 3.94 2.39
CA GLY A 133 -8.17 2.74 1.70
C GLY A 133 -7.99 2.77 0.19
N ASP A 134 -7.49 3.87 -0.38
CA ASP A 134 -7.17 3.88 -1.82
C ASP A 134 -5.88 3.11 -2.12
N VAL A 135 -5.86 2.47 -3.28
CA VAL A 135 -4.67 1.74 -3.75
C VAL A 135 -3.62 2.73 -4.24
N ILE A 136 -2.43 2.70 -3.66
CA ILE A 136 -1.24 3.42 -4.14
C ILE A 136 -0.67 2.69 -5.36
N THR A 137 -0.48 1.38 -5.27
CA THR A 137 0.01 0.56 -6.39
C THR A 137 -0.46 -0.89 -6.27
N SER A 138 -0.81 -1.49 -7.41
CA SER A 138 -1.03 -2.94 -7.54
C SER A 138 0.20 -3.67 -8.10
N LYS A 139 1.31 -2.94 -8.28
CA LYS A 139 2.58 -3.42 -8.84
C LYS A 139 3.70 -3.42 -7.78
N GLY A 140 3.34 -3.48 -6.49
CA GLY A 140 4.28 -3.34 -5.38
C GLY A 140 5.47 -4.31 -5.45
N ARG A 141 5.26 -5.53 -5.93
CA ARG A 141 6.35 -6.51 -6.14
C ARG A 141 7.40 -5.98 -7.13
N LYS A 142 6.96 -5.45 -8.27
CA LYS A 142 7.85 -4.91 -9.31
C LYS A 142 8.56 -3.66 -8.79
N ASP A 143 7.85 -2.79 -8.10
CA ASP A 143 8.43 -1.59 -7.49
C ASP A 143 9.54 -1.94 -6.49
N VAL A 144 9.34 -2.95 -5.63
CA VAL A 144 10.38 -3.46 -4.72
C VAL A 144 11.58 -4.01 -5.48
N GLN A 145 11.36 -4.80 -6.52
CA GLN A 145 12.46 -5.41 -7.30
C GLN A 145 13.27 -4.37 -8.08
N ASP A 146 12.60 -3.39 -8.67
CA ASP A 146 13.25 -2.39 -9.54
C ASP A 146 13.89 -1.25 -8.73
N LYS A 147 13.28 -0.83 -7.62
CA LYS A 147 13.62 0.41 -6.91
C LYS A 147 14.07 0.19 -5.46
N GLY A 148 13.91 -1.02 -4.92
CA GLY A 148 14.23 -1.34 -3.53
C GLY A 148 13.54 -0.38 -2.55
N LEU A 149 14.30 0.08 -1.55
CA LEU A 149 13.81 0.98 -0.51
C LEU A 149 13.23 2.31 -1.02
N VAL A 150 13.61 2.75 -2.23
CA VAL A 150 13.14 4.03 -2.78
C VAL A 150 11.63 4.02 -3.06
N CYS A 151 11.05 2.88 -3.47
CA CYS A 151 9.60 2.84 -3.74
C CYS A 151 8.76 3.05 -2.47
N MET A 152 9.26 2.61 -1.32
CA MET A 152 8.55 2.70 -0.04
C MET A 152 8.35 4.16 0.38
N ARG A 153 9.39 4.99 0.24
CA ARG A 153 9.29 6.44 0.47
C ARG A 153 8.26 7.09 -0.43
N ALA A 154 8.19 6.68 -1.69
CA ALA A 154 7.20 7.20 -2.63
C ALA A 154 5.76 6.82 -2.22
N TRP A 155 5.56 5.61 -1.70
CA TRP A 155 4.26 5.16 -1.19
C TRP A 155 3.82 5.94 0.04
N GLN A 156 4.75 6.26 0.94
CA GLN A 156 4.48 7.09 2.10
C GLN A 156 4.24 8.57 1.73
N ALA A 157 4.98 9.12 0.77
CA ALA A 157 4.75 10.48 0.27
C ALA A 157 3.38 10.63 -0.42
N GLY A 158 2.84 9.53 -0.96
CA GLY A 158 1.47 9.45 -1.49
C GLY A 158 0.37 9.78 -0.48
N MET A 159 0.67 9.74 0.83
CA MET A 159 -0.26 10.15 1.90
C MET A 159 -0.66 11.64 1.84
N VAL A 160 0.05 12.47 1.07
CA VAL A 160 -0.09 13.94 1.09
C VAL A 160 -0.96 14.51 -0.06
N VAL A 161 -1.28 13.75 -1.11
CA VAL A 161 -1.74 14.35 -2.39
C VAL A 161 -3.25 14.27 -2.65
N LYS A 162 -4.12 14.22 -1.62
CA LYS A 162 -5.57 14.34 -1.87
C LYS A 162 -6.32 15.18 -0.83
N GLY A 163 -5.83 16.40 -0.65
CA GLY A 163 -6.57 17.48 -0.01
C GLY A 163 -6.15 18.78 -0.66
N ASP A 164 -6.70 19.05 -1.86
CA ASP A 164 -6.89 20.39 -2.46
C ASP A 164 -7.35 20.19 -3.91
N LYS A 165 -8.65 19.97 -4.08
CA LYS A 165 -9.34 20.36 -5.31
C LYS A 165 -10.19 21.57 -4.98
N HIS A 166 -9.56 22.75 -4.97
CA HIS A 166 -10.30 23.97 -5.25
C HIS A 166 -10.38 24.07 -6.78
N GLU A 167 -11.49 23.56 -7.31
CA GLU A 167 -11.91 23.80 -8.68
C GLU A 167 -12.32 25.27 -8.75
N ALA A 168 -11.38 26.13 -9.15
CA ALA A 168 -11.69 27.50 -9.51
C ALA A 168 -12.45 27.46 -10.84
N ASP A 169 -13.77 27.50 -10.70
CA ASP A 169 -14.72 27.94 -11.69
C ASP A 169 -14.22 29.23 -12.37
N VAL A 170 -14.00 29.17 -13.68
CA VAL A 170 -13.97 30.35 -14.53
C VAL A 170 -14.88 30.07 -15.71
N THR A 171 -16.17 30.26 -15.47
CA THR A 171 -17.15 30.52 -16.51
C THR A 171 -17.23 32.04 -16.79
N SER A 172 -16.74 32.38 -17.99
CA SER A 172 -17.24 33.42 -18.90
C SER A 172 -17.44 34.87 -18.41
N THR A 173 -16.69 35.81 -19.01
CA THR A 173 -17.31 37.00 -19.63
C THR A 173 -16.37 37.69 -20.63
N GLU A 174 -16.93 37.96 -21.81
CA GLU A 174 -16.39 38.79 -22.90
C GLU A 174 -15.94 40.19 -22.45
N ASN A 175 -14.86 40.71 -23.04
CA ASN A 175 -14.91 41.97 -23.80
C ASN A 175 -13.57 42.31 -24.47
N GLN A 176 -13.57 42.40 -25.80
CA GLN A 176 -12.65 43.28 -26.53
C GLN A 176 -13.07 44.73 -26.27
N PRO A 177 -12.10 45.65 -26.15
CA PRO A 177 -11.99 46.66 -27.21
C PRO A 177 -10.53 46.97 -27.55
N HIS A 178 -10.17 46.85 -28.83
CA HIS A 178 -8.98 47.52 -29.37
C HIS A 178 -9.44 48.77 -30.13
N SER A 179 -9.21 49.93 -29.52
CA SER A 179 -9.31 51.25 -30.15
C SER A 179 -8.02 51.61 -30.89
N GLN A 180 -8.16 51.85 -32.20
CA GLN A 180 -7.57 52.91 -33.04
C GLN A 180 -6.17 53.47 -32.73
N SER A 181 -5.31 53.51 -33.76
CA SER A 181 -4.60 54.73 -34.21
C SER A 181 -3.65 54.42 -35.38
N SER A 182 -3.93 54.96 -36.58
CA SER A 182 -3.01 55.83 -37.32
C SER A 182 -3.67 56.28 -38.62
N GLU A 183 -4.05 57.55 -38.61
CA GLU A 183 -4.31 58.40 -39.75
C GLU A 183 -2.95 58.81 -40.34
N GLU A 184 -2.76 58.74 -41.66
CA GLU A 184 -2.35 59.89 -42.49
C GLU A 184 -1.94 59.46 -43.90
N ALA A 185 -2.40 60.26 -44.86
CA ALA A 185 -2.31 60.08 -46.29
C ALA A 185 -0.91 60.32 -46.87
N LYS A 186 -0.63 59.73 -48.05
CA LYS A 186 0.07 60.44 -49.13
C LYS A 186 -0.23 59.84 -50.51
N LEU A 187 -0.54 60.77 -51.40
CA LEU A 187 -0.92 60.65 -52.80
C LEU A 187 0.28 60.28 -53.71
N ALA A 188 -0.05 59.85 -54.92
CA ALA A 188 0.77 59.38 -56.04
C ALA A 188 1.97 60.27 -56.47
N ALA A 189 2.99 59.64 -57.09
CA ALA A 189 3.45 59.87 -58.48
C ALA A 189 4.77 59.13 -58.83
N VAL A 190 4.87 58.66 -60.10
CA VAL A 190 6.08 58.22 -60.86
C VAL A 190 6.63 56.84 -60.42
N SER A 191 6.67 55.78 -61.25
CA SER A 191 7.03 55.66 -62.67
C SER A 191 6.38 54.44 -63.31
#